data_AF-G5AA10-F1
#
_entry.id   AF-G5AA10-F1
#
_cell.length_a   1.000
_cell.length_b   1.000
_cell.length_c   1.000
_cell.angle_alpha   90.00
_cell.angle_beta   90.00
_cell.angle_gamma   90.00
#
_symmetry.space_group_name_H-M   'P 1'
#
loop_
_entity.id
_entity.type
_entity.pdbx_description
1 polymer ?
#
loop_
_entity_poly.entity_id
_entity_poly.type
_entity_poly.pdbx_seq_one_letter_code
_entity_poly.pdbx_strand_id
1 'polypeptide(L)'
;MARATSSTRGYLVRHVPFPATIRALPHVLKTIDEMLMSFEEALVAAARIKDGGWVLLLLRRYEFPFKNECLHFAAMCAAANNQDEVAKRLIHDLVTAPSAVADSEDDAGRDARVVILKMAFKSGNYDFVKSLTRTVAP
;
A
#
# COMPACT_ATOMS: atom_id res chain seq x y z
N MET A 1 -54.21 33.80 31.95
CA MET A 1 -54.14 32.59 31.09
C MET A 1 -52.68 32.23 30.88
N ALA A 2 -52.15 31.27 31.64
CA ALA A 2 -50.75 30.83 31.52
C ALA A 2 -50.67 29.59 30.62
N ARG A 3 -49.87 29.67 29.54
CA ARG A 3 -49.59 28.55 28.64
C ARG A 3 -48.58 27.61 29.31
N ALA A 4 -49.00 26.37 29.55
CA ALA A 4 -48.09 25.31 29.99
C ALA A 4 -47.13 24.94 28.85
N THR A 5 -45.83 25.18 29.04
CA THR A 5 -44.78 24.62 28.19
C THR A 5 -44.53 23.19 28.63
N SER A 6 -45.14 22.22 27.94
CA SER A 6 -44.83 20.81 28.09
C SER A 6 -43.41 20.54 27.58
N SER A 7 -42.44 20.56 28.49
CA SER A 7 -41.07 20.12 28.24
C SER A 7 -41.05 18.61 28.08
N THR A 8 -41.23 18.12 26.87
CA THR A 8 -41.06 16.70 26.51
C THR A 8 -39.58 16.34 26.70
N ARG A 9 -39.23 15.81 27.88
CA ARG A 9 -37.89 15.25 28.15
C ARG A 9 -37.71 14.04 27.24
N GLY A 10 -37.05 14.23 26.09
CA GLY A 10 -36.64 13.14 25.23
C GLY A 10 -35.66 12.25 25.97
N TYR A 11 -35.98 10.96 26.10
CA TYR A 11 -35.04 9.98 26.63
C TYR A 11 -33.90 9.81 25.64
N LEU A 12 -32.67 10.12 26.05
CA LEU A 12 -31.48 9.76 25.29
C LEU A 12 -31.42 8.24 25.21
N VAL A 13 -31.39 7.70 24.00
CA VAL A 13 -31.29 6.26 23.75
C VAL A 13 -29.85 5.83 24.10
N ARG A 14 -29.60 5.59 25.38
CA ARG A 14 -28.33 5.04 25.88
C ARG A 14 -28.36 3.53 25.68
N HIS A 15 -27.22 2.94 25.31
CA HIS A 15 -27.03 1.49 25.15
C HIS A 15 -27.64 0.83 23.90
N VAL A 16 -28.18 1.59 22.95
CA VAL A 16 -28.52 1.05 21.63
C VAL A 16 -27.29 1.20 20.71
N PRO A 17 -26.84 0.11 20.05
CA PRO A 17 -25.73 0.20 19.11
C PRO A 17 -26.10 1.12 17.95
N PHE A 18 -25.14 1.93 17.52
CA PHE A 18 -25.35 2.81 16.37
C PHE A 18 -25.71 2.01 15.11
N PRO A 19 -26.51 2.60 14.20
CA PRO A 19 -26.73 2.03 12.87
C PRO A 19 -25.42 1.61 12.20
N ALA A 20 -25.45 0.54 11.40
CA ALA A 20 -24.25 0.00 10.76
C ALA A 20 -23.42 1.05 9.99
N THR A 21 -24.10 2.00 9.33
CA THR A 21 -23.47 3.11 8.61
C THR A 21 -22.62 4.00 9.51
N ILE A 22 -23.09 4.31 10.71
CA ILE A 22 -22.35 5.13 11.69
C ILE A 22 -21.22 4.31 12.32
N ARG A 23 -21.43 3.01 12.54
CA ARG A 23 -20.36 2.12 13.02
C ARG A 23 -19.23 1.93 11.99
N ALA A 24 -19.49 2.16 10.71
CA ALA A 24 -18.48 2.10 9.66
C ALA A 24 -17.61 3.36 9.59
N LEU A 25 -18.05 4.49 10.17
CA LEU A 25 -17.33 5.77 10.10
C LEU A 25 -15.85 5.71 10.55
N PRO A 26 -15.48 5.02 11.64
CA PRO A 26 -14.08 4.92 12.05
C PRO A 26 -13.20 4.26 10.98
N HIS A 27 -13.73 3.27 10.26
CA HIS A 27 -13.02 2.63 9.16
C HIS A 27 -12.87 3.57 7.97
N VAL A 28 -13.92 4.31 7.63
CA VAL A 28 -13.91 5.30 6.54
C VAL A 28 -12.95 6.45 6.84
N LEU A 29 -12.94 6.96 8.08
CA LEU A 29 -12.01 8.02 8.51
C LEU A 29 -10.56 7.54 8.45
N LYS A 30 -10.28 6.32 8.90
CA LYS A 30 -8.96 5.72 8.74
C LYS A 30 -8.54 5.62 7.28
N THR A 31 -9.46 5.24 6.38
CA THR A 31 -9.19 5.20 4.95
C THR A 31 -8.95 6.60 4.36
N ILE A 32 -9.65 7.64 4.84
CA ILE A 32 -9.42 9.03 4.42
C ILE A 32 -8.06 9.53 4.92
N ASP A 33 -7.68 9.23 6.15
CA ASP A 33 -6.35 9.53 6.67
C ASP A 33 -5.27 8.78 5.85
N GLU A 34 -5.57 7.55 5.42
CA GLU A 34 -4.77 6.76 4.47
C GLU A 34 -4.81 7.31 3.02
N MET A 35 -5.68 8.28 2.71
CA MET A 35 -5.71 9.00 1.43
C MET A 35 -5.07 10.38 1.50
N LEU A 36 -4.83 10.91 2.72
CA LEU A 36 -4.13 12.18 2.95
C LEU A 36 -2.60 12.02 3.08
N MET A 37 -2.11 10.78 3.02
CA MET A 37 -0.69 10.47 3.05
C MET A 37 0.02 10.83 1.74
N SER A 38 1.34 10.98 1.82
CA SER A 38 2.16 11.18 0.63
C SER A 38 2.00 9.99 -0.32
N PHE A 39 2.27 10.20 -1.61
CA PHE A 39 2.22 9.12 -2.60
C PHE A 39 3.07 7.91 -2.19
N GLU A 40 4.27 8.19 -1.68
CA GLU A 40 5.24 7.18 -1.22
C GLU A 40 4.65 6.31 -0.10
N GLU A 41 4.01 6.93 0.89
CA GLU A 41 3.32 6.23 1.97
C GLU A 41 2.09 5.46 1.48
N ALA A 42 1.30 6.05 0.58
CA ALA A 42 0.12 5.41 -0.01
C ALA A 42 0.51 4.14 -0.78
N LEU A 43 1.61 4.18 -1.54
CA LEU A 43 2.10 3.04 -2.30
C LEU A 43 2.50 1.88 -1.38
N VAL A 44 3.24 2.19 -0.30
CA VAL A 44 3.63 1.20 0.71
C VAL A 44 2.41 0.65 1.44
N ALA A 45 1.48 1.51 1.84
CA ALA A 45 0.25 1.10 2.51
C ALA A 45 -0.58 0.15 1.64
N ALA A 46 -0.76 0.48 0.37
CA ALA A 46 -1.48 -0.34 -0.61
C ALA A 46 -0.85 -1.73 -0.78
N ALA A 47 0.48 -1.79 -0.94
CA ALA A 47 1.21 -3.05 -1.04
C ALA A 47 1.10 -3.88 0.26
N ARG A 48 1.07 -3.22 1.42
CA ARG A 48 0.95 -3.89 2.73
C ARG A 48 -0.43 -4.49 2.96
N ILE A 49 -1.51 -3.81 2.58
CA ILE A 49 -2.90 -4.29 2.76
C ILE A 49 -3.35 -5.27 1.67
N LYS A 50 -2.45 -5.65 0.77
CA LYS A 50 -2.69 -6.54 -0.37
C LYS A 50 -3.65 -5.97 -1.43
N ASP A 51 -3.78 -4.65 -1.54
CA ASP A 51 -4.60 -4.03 -2.58
C ASP A 51 -3.77 -3.73 -3.84
N GLY A 52 -3.59 -4.77 -4.65
CA GLY A 52 -2.82 -4.64 -5.90
C GLY A 52 -3.48 -3.71 -6.93
N GLY A 53 -4.81 -3.60 -6.91
CA GLY A 53 -5.54 -2.68 -7.79
C GLY A 53 -5.21 -1.23 -7.46
N TRP A 54 -5.18 -0.90 -6.17
CA TRP A 54 -4.80 0.43 -5.70
C TRP A 54 -3.33 0.75 -5.99
N VAL A 55 -2.41 -0.21 -5.80
CA VAL A 55 -0.99 -0.03 -6.20
C VAL A 55 -0.86 0.34 -7.68
N LEU A 56 -1.53 -0.41 -8.57
CA LEU A 56 -1.48 -0.15 -10.01
C LEU A 56 -2.10 1.20 -10.39
N LEU A 57 -3.16 1.61 -9.69
CA LEU A 57 -3.80 2.91 -9.88
C LEU A 57 -2.88 4.05 -9.44
N LEU A 58 -2.19 3.89 -8.31
CA LEU A 58 -1.20 4.83 -7.82
C LEU A 58 -0.04 4.97 -8.82
N LEU A 59 0.57 3.86 -9.25
CA LEU A 59 1.65 3.86 -10.23
C LEU A 59 1.26 4.48 -11.58
N ARG A 60 0.03 4.24 -12.06
CA ARG A 60 -0.46 4.88 -13.30
C ARG A 60 -0.65 6.38 -13.18
N ARG A 61 -1.02 6.88 -12.00
CA ARG A 61 -1.37 8.28 -11.81
C ARG A 61 -0.17 9.19 -11.60
N TYR A 62 0.95 8.63 -11.15
CA TYR A 62 2.20 9.34 -10.93
C TYR A 62 3.29 8.73 -11.81
N GLU A 63 3.53 9.32 -12.99
CA GLU A 63 4.61 8.92 -13.91
C GLU A 63 5.93 9.68 -13.61
N PHE A 64 6.18 10.03 -12.35
CA PHE A 64 7.40 10.77 -11.98
C PHE A 64 8.51 9.82 -11.51
N PRO A 65 9.79 10.16 -11.72
CA PRO A 65 10.91 9.38 -11.21
C PRO A 65 10.85 9.39 -9.67
N PHE A 66 10.42 8.27 -9.11
CA PHE A 66 10.29 8.11 -7.67
C PHE A 66 11.65 7.95 -7.01
N LYS A 67 11.72 8.27 -5.71
CA LYS A 67 12.84 7.82 -4.89
C LYS A 67 12.86 6.29 -4.88
N ASN A 68 13.99 5.72 -5.28
CA ASN A 68 14.20 4.27 -5.36
C ASN A 68 13.84 3.54 -4.05
N GLU A 69 13.95 4.20 -2.90
CA GLU A 69 13.68 3.61 -1.59
C GLU A 69 12.21 3.20 -1.39
N CYS A 70 11.25 4.02 -1.83
CA CYS A 70 9.82 3.76 -1.62
C CYS A 70 9.33 2.62 -2.52
N LEU A 71 9.78 2.60 -3.77
CA LEU A 71 9.53 1.50 -4.70
C LEU A 71 10.12 0.19 -4.19
N HIS A 72 11.33 0.23 -3.61
CA HIS A 72 11.97 -0.95 -3.02
C HIS A 72 11.14 -1.50 -1.85
N PHE A 73 10.72 -0.64 -0.92
CA PHE A 73 9.92 -1.08 0.21
C PHE A 73 8.54 -1.61 -0.22
N ALA A 74 7.87 -0.94 -1.16
CA ALA A 74 6.61 -1.43 -1.73
C ALA A 74 6.77 -2.79 -2.41
N ALA A 75 7.86 -3.00 -3.17
CA ALA A 75 8.15 -4.27 -3.83
C ALA A 75 8.39 -5.41 -2.82
N MET A 76 9.11 -5.12 -1.72
CA MET A 76 9.28 -6.08 -0.62
C MET A 76 7.94 -6.47 0.00
N CYS A 77 7.08 -5.49 0.29
CA CYS A 77 5.75 -5.74 0.85
C CYS A 77 4.90 -6.59 -0.11
N ALA A 78 4.88 -6.25 -1.40
CA ALA A 78 4.14 -6.99 -2.42
C ALA A 78 4.64 -8.45 -2.52
N ALA A 79 5.96 -8.65 -2.53
CA ALA A 79 6.57 -9.98 -2.59
C ALA A 79 6.27 -10.83 -1.34
N ALA A 80 6.32 -10.20 -0.15
CA ALA A 80 5.95 -10.84 1.11
C ALA A 80 4.47 -11.26 1.15
N ASN A 81 3.62 -10.55 0.40
CA ASN A 81 2.17 -10.68 0.46
C ASN A 81 1.56 -11.57 -0.64
N ASN A 82 2.37 -12.24 -1.46
CA ASN A 82 1.95 -13.02 -2.64
C ASN A 82 1.26 -12.18 -3.72
N GLN A 83 1.73 -10.95 -3.92
CA GLN A 83 1.27 -10.06 -4.98
C GLN A 83 2.24 -10.05 -6.16
N ASP A 84 2.41 -11.20 -6.81
CA ASP A 84 3.50 -11.44 -7.75
C ASP A 84 3.55 -10.44 -8.91
N GLU A 85 2.40 -10.13 -9.51
CA GLU A 85 2.33 -9.18 -10.63
C GLU A 85 2.66 -7.75 -10.21
N VAL A 86 2.25 -7.36 -9.01
CA VAL A 86 2.58 -6.04 -8.44
C VAL A 86 4.07 -5.97 -8.13
N ALA A 87 4.62 -7.01 -7.50
CA ALA A 87 6.04 -7.07 -7.16
C ALA A 87 6.91 -7.06 -8.43
N LYS A 88 6.56 -7.84 -9.46
CA LYS A 88 7.25 -7.82 -10.76
C LYS A 88 7.22 -6.44 -11.40
N ARG A 89 6.06 -5.77 -11.38
CA ARG A 89 5.93 -4.42 -11.94
C ARG A 89 6.80 -3.42 -11.20
N LEU A 90 6.77 -3.42 -9.87
CA LEU A 90 7.60 -2.53 -9.05
C LEU A 90 9.10 -2.80 -9.25
N ILE A 91 9.51 -4.07 -9.37
CA ILE A 91 10.91 -4.43 -9.69
C ILE A 91 11.31 -3.95 -11.08
N HIS A 92 10.42 -4.07 -12.07
CA HIS A 92 10.66 -3.55 -13.41
C HIS A 92 10.86 -2.02 -13.37
N ASP A 93 9.98 -1.32 -12.67
CA ASP A 93 10.02 0.14 -12.58
C ASP A 93 11.26 0.62 -11.78
N LEU A 94 11.73 -0.14 -10.78
CA LEU A 94 13.00 0.10 -10.07
C LEU A 94 14.24 -0.01 -10.96
N VAL A 95 14.20 -0.91 -11.94
CA VAL A 95 15.35 -1.20 -12.81
C VAL A 95 15.37 -0.31 -14.03
N THR A 96 14.19 0.08 -14.51
CA THR A 96 14.04 0.97 -15.68
C THR A 96 14.02 2.44 -15.31
N ALA A 97 13.84 2.79 -14.03
CA ALA A 97 13.99 4.17 -13.55
C ALA A 97 15.38 4.70 -13.93
N PRO A 98 15.49 5.75 -14.77
CA PRO A 98 16.77 6.36 -15.07
C PRO A 98 17.32 6.92 -13.76
N SER A 99 18.48 6.39 -13.34
CA SER A 99 19.21 6.93 -12.20
C SER A 99 19.44 8.42 -12.44
N ALA A 100 18.66 9.27 -11.79
CA ALA A 100 18.82 10.72 -11.88
C ALA A 100 20.12 11.21 -11.21
N VAL A 101 20.92 10.28 -10.67
CA VAL A 101 22.19 10.54 -10.00
C VAL A 101 23.21 9.53 -10.55
N ALA A 102 23.66 9.78 -11.78
CA ALA A 102 24.90 9.20 -12.27
C ALA A 102 26.01 9.68 -11.35
N ASP A 103 26.51 8.79 -10.48
CA ASP A 103 27.85 8.83 -9.85
C ASP A 103 28.04 7.70 -8.80
N SER A 104 27.01 6.90 -8.49
CA SER A 104 27.17 5.63 -7.75
C SER A 104 26.28 4.53 -8.34
N GLU A 105 26.55 4.19 -9.60
CA GLU A 105 25.79 3.20 -10.36
C GLU A 105 26.05 1.75 -9.88
N ASP A 106 25.00 0.94 -10.00
CA ASP A 106 24.93 -0.54 -9.92
C ASP A 106 24.71 -1.29 -8.60
N ASP A 107 25.05 -0.77 -7.41
CA ASP A 107 24.91 -1.60 -6.19
C ASP A 107 23.47 -1.61 -5.64
N ALA A 108 22.77 -0.46 -5.63
CA ALA A 108 21.46 -0.34 -4.99
C ALA A 108 20.35 -1.17 -5.67
N GLY A 109 20.37 -1.26 -7.01
CA GLY A 109 19.38 -2.02 -7.78
C GLY A 109 19.57 -3.55 -7.68
N ARG A 110 20.83 -4.00 -7.62
CA ARG A 110 21.14 -5.43 -7.35
C ARG A 110 20.80 -5.79 -5.92
N ASP A 111 21.12 -4.94 -4.96
CA ASP A 111 20.78 -5.16 -3.56
C ASP A 111 19.27 -5.23 -3.35
N ALA A 112 18.50 -4.35 -4.00
CA ALA A 112 17.05 -4.38 -3.88
C ALA A 112 16.45 -5.71 -4.35
N ARG A 113 16.89 -6.24 -5.49
CA ARG A 113 16.44 -7.55 -5.98
C ARG A 113 16.77 -8.69 -5.01
N VAL A 114 17.97 -8.70 -4.46
CA VAL A 114 18.40 -9.71 -3.48
C VAL A 114 17.56 -9.64 -2.20
N VAL A 115 17.29 -8.44 -1.70
CA VAL A 115 16.47 -8.23 -0.50
C VAL A 115 15.03 -8.66 -0.76
N ILE A 116 14.43 -8.30 -1.89
CA ILE A 116 13.07 -8.70 -2.26
C ILE A 116 12.96 -10.23 -2.39
N LEU A 117 13.94 -10.88 -3.01
CA LEU A 117 14.02 -12.34 -3.09
C LEU A 117 14.11 -13.00 -1.71
N LYS A 118 14.98 -12.49 -0.83
CA LYS A 118 15.09 -12.96 0.55
C LYS A 118 13.77 -12.83 1.30
N MET A 119 13.05 -11.73 1.08
CA MET A 119 11.76 -11.48 1.73
C MET A 119 10.67 -12.44 1.22
N ALA A 120 10.57 -12.62 -0.09
CA ALA A 120 9.65 -13.58 -0.71
C ALA A 120 9.92 -15.03 -0.25
N PHE A 121 11.20 -15.39 -0.10
CA PHE A 121 11.57 -16.70 0.44
C PHE A 121 11.12 -16.86 1.89
N LYS A 122 11.36 -15.86 2.74
CA LYS A 122 10.94 -15.87 4.15
C LYS A 122 9.42 -15.93 4.32
N SER A 123 8.66 -15.31 3.42
CA SER A 123 7.19 -15.34 3.46
C SER A 123 6.58 -16.62 2.87
N GLY A 124 7.41 -17.52 2.31
CA GLY A 124 6.95 -18.76 1.68
C GLY A 124 6.40 -18.56 0.27
N ASN A 125 6.68 -17.43 -0.38
CA ASN A 125 6.28 -17.16 -1.76
C ASN A 125 7.26 -17.82 -2.76
N TYR A 126 7.32 -19.15 -2.74
CA TYR A 126 8.29 -19.91 -3.53
C TYR A 126 8.03 -19.85 -5.03
N ASP A 127 6.78 -19.68 -5.45
CA ASP A 127 6.42 -19.59 -6.87
C ASP A 127 6.89 -18.27 -7.48
N PHE A 128 6.78 -17.17 -6.74
CA PHE A 128 7.40 -15.91 -7.11
C PHE A 128 8.93 -16.03 -7.19
N VAL A 129 9.58 -16.63 -6.19
CA VAL A 129 11.04 -16.83 -6.19
C VAL A 129 11.50 -17.65 -7.39
N LYS A 130 10.78 -18.74 -7.73
CA LYS A 130 11.04 -19.53 -8.94
C LYS A 130 10.82 -18.73 -10.22
N SER A 131 9.74 -17.94 -10.28
CA SER A 131 9.44 -17.09 -11.44
C SER A 131 10.52 -16.05 -11.67
N LEU A 132 11.03 -15.43 -10.61
CA LEU A 132 12.04 -14.37 -10.68
C LEU A 132 13.44 -14.93 -10.99
N THR A 133 13.78 -16.11 -10.47
CA THR A 133 15.07 -16.76 -10.76
C THR A 133 15.16 -17.30 -12.19
N ARG A 134 14.04 -17.78 -12.75
CA ARG A 134 13.96 -18.22 -14.15
C ARG A 134 14.09 -17.06 -15.15
N THR A 135 13.68 -15.86 -14.78
CA THR A 135 13.84 -14.66 -15.62
C THR A 135 15.27 -14.11 -15.61
N VAL A 136 16.16 -14.66 -14.77
CA VAL A 136 17.56 -14.20 -14.58
C VAL A 136 18.58 -15.20 -15.11
N ALA A 137 18.19 -16.44 -15.42
CA ALA A 137 19.06 -17.39 -16.11
C ALA A 137 19.07 -17.07 -17.62
N PRO A 138 20.24 -16.75 -18.22
CA PRO A 138 20.37 -16.61 -19.68
C PRO A 138 20.13 -17.94 -20.41
#